data_AF-A0A973MY01-F1
#
_entry.id   AF-A0A973MY01-F1
#
_cell.length_a   1.000
_cell.length_b   1.000
_cell.length_c   1.000
_cell.angle_alpha   90.00
_cell.angle_beta   90.00
_cell.angle_gamma   90.00
#
_symmetry.space_group_name_H-M   'P 1'
#
loop_
_entity.id
_entity.type
_entity.pdbx_description
1 polymer ?
#
loop_
_entity_poly.entity_id
_entity_poly.type
_entity_poly.pdbx_seq_one_letter_code
_entity_poly.pdbx_strand_id
1 'polypeptide(L)'
;MRRYPIATAALFLLAAGSFPASGAKPVKSAPIDVQIVAFNDFHGNIESPPDVPTINLADGSELKQRLGGVSALASTIQRLRAGQQRTITVSAGDLIGASPLVSAYFLDEPTIDAMNAVGLSLNAVGNHEFDKGPNELTRMQRGGCQKYTTRV
;
A
#
# COMPACT_ATOMS: atom_id res chain seq x y z
N MET A 1 -77.90 -4.19 -23.46
CA MET A 1 -76.99 -3.80 -24.56
C MET A 1 -75.60 -4.33 -24.19
N ARG A 2 -75.28 -5.60 -24.51
CA ARG A 2 -74.45 -6.05 -25.65
C ARG A 2 -73.25 -5.15 -25.93
N ARG A 3 -72.04 -5.64 -25.58
CA ARG A 3 -70.81 -5.68 -26.40
C ARG A 3 -69.63 -6.26 -25.57
N TYR A 4 -69.22 -7.48 -25.89
CA TYR A 4 -67.84 -7.99 -25.74
C TYR A 4 -67.09 -7.72 -27.07
N PRO A 5 -65.82 -8.09 -27.25
CA PRO A 5 -64.58 -7.78 -26.52
C PRO A 5 -63.51 -7.24 -27.51
N ILE A 6 -62.43 -6.58 -27.07
CA ILE A 6 -61.22 -6.47 -27.92
C ILE A 6 -59.98 -6.61 -27.04
N ALA A 7 -59.38 -7.80 -27.07
CA ALA A 7 -58.01 -8.02 -26.67
C ALA A 7 -57.10 -7.54 -27.81
N THR A 8 -56.41 -6.42 -27.62
CA THR A 8 -55.35 -5.97 -28.52
C THR A 8 -54.05 -6.67 -28.11
N ALA A 9 -53.70 -7.72 -28.86
CA ALA A 9 -52.36 -8.29 -28.85
C ALA A 9 -51.39 -7.25 -29.45
N ALA A 10 -50.49 -6.70 -28.63
CA ALA A 10 -49.38 -5.88 -29.11
C ALA A 10 -48.33 -6.81 -29.73
N LEU A 11 -48.28 -6.84 -31.05
CA LEU A 11 -47.25 -7.52 -31.82
C LEU A 11 -45.95 -6.71 -31.70
N PHE A 12 -45.02 -7.14 -30.85
CA PHE A 12 -43.67 -6.59 -30.83
C PHE A 12 -42.95 -7.02 -32.12
N LEU A 13 -42.78 -6.10 -33.07
CA LEU A 13 -41.85 -6.27 -34.18
C LEU A 13 -40.43 -6.30 -33.62
N LEU A 14 -39.83 -7.49 -33.59
CA LEU A 14 -38.40 -7.68 -33.38
C LEU A 14 -37.67 -7.17 -34.63
N ALA A 15 -37.26 -5.90 -34.63
CA ALA A 15 -36.31 -5.40 -35.61
C ALA A 15 -34.92 -5.96 -35.24
N ALA A 16 -34.54 -7.07 -35.87
CA ALA A 16 -33.18 -7.61 -35.81
C ALA A 16 -32.24 -6.68 -36.60
N GLY A 17 -31.86 -5.56 -35.99
CA GLY A 17 -30.79 -4.71 -36.49
C GLY A 17 -29.46 -5.41 -36.29
N SER A 18 -28.87 -5.93 -37.36
CA SER A 18 -27.48 -6.37 -37.36
C SER A 18 -26.58 -5.14 -37.20
N PHE A 19 -26.24 -4.80 -35.96
CA PHE A 19 -25.12 -3.90 -35.71
C PHE A 19 -23.85 -4.63 -36.16
N PRO A 20 -23.04 -4.07 -37.06
CA PRO A 20 -21.72 -4.63 -37.32
C PRO A 20 -20.95 -4.50 -36.01
N ALA A 21 -20.66 -5.64 -35.38
CA ALA A 21 -19.68 -5.71 -34.33
C ALA A 21 -18.36 -5.28 -34.98
N SER A 22 -18.02 -4.00 -34.86
CA SER A 22 -16.70 -3.50 -35.17
C SER A 22 -15.78 -4.14 -34.14
N GLY A 23 -15.29 -5.34 -34.47
CA GLY A 23 -14.33 -6.07 -33.68
C GLY A 23 -13.07 -5.24 -33.62
N ALA A 24 -12.96 -4.39 -32.60
CA ALA A 24 -11.73 -3.73 -32.26
C ALA A 24 -10.69 -4.85 -32.09
N LYS A 25 -9.71 -4.89 -33.00
CA LYS A 25 -8.59 -5.81 -32.86
C LYS A 25 -7.98 -5.55 -31.49
N PRO A 26 -7.73 -6.58 -30.65
CA PRO A 26 -7.07 -6.37 -29.38
C PRO A 26 -5.74 -5.68 -29.69
N VAL A 27 -5.57 -4.46 -29.22
CA VAL A 27 -4.27 -3.81 -29.25
C VAL A 27 -3.42 -4.62 -28.28
N LYS A 28 -2.54 -5.47 -28.80
CA LYS A 28 -1.51 -6.11 -27.99
C LYS A 28 -0.58 -5.01 -27.52
N SER A 29 -0.80 -4.49 -26.31
CA SER A 29 0.15 -3.60 -25.66
C SER A 29 1.46 -4.36 -25.47
N ALA A 30 2.57 -3.75 -25.87
CA ALA A 30 3.88 -4.31 -25.55
C ALA A 30 4.01 -4.46 -24.02
N PRO A 31 4.69 -5.51 -23.52
CA PRO A 31 5.03 -5.60 -22.11
C PRO A 31 5.75 -4.33 -21.65
N ILE A 32 5.47 -3.93 -20.41
CA ILE A 32 6.18 -2.84 -19.75
C ILE A 32 6.95 -3.39 -18.56
N ASP A 33 8.15 -2.89 -18.35
CA ASP A 33 8.93 -3.20 -17.16
C ASP A 33 8.49 -2.31 -16.01
N VAL A 34 8.32 -2.93 -14.84
CA VAL A 34 7.94 -2.28 -13.58
C VAL A 34 8.85 -2.80 -12.48
N GLN A 35 9.41 -1.90 -11.67
CA GLN A 35 10.18 -2.23 -10.49
C GLN A 35 9.28 -2.11 -9.24
N ILE A 36 9.27 -3.16 -8.42
CA ILE A 36 8.61 -3.15 -7.11
C ILE A 36 9.69 -3.19 -6.05
N VAL A 37 9.77 -2.14 -5.24
CA VAL A 37 10.63 -2.08 -4.06
C VAL A 37 9.75 -2.33 -2.85
N ALA A 38 9.88 -3.51 -2.23
CA ALA A 38 9.03 -3.95 -1.13
C ALA A 38 9.82 -4.08 0.18
N PHE A 39 9.15 -3.79 1.29
CA PHE A 39 9.58 -4.10 2.65
C PHE A 39 8.36 -4.45 3.52
N ASN A 40 8.59 -4.80 4.77
CA ASN A 40 7.54 -5.15 5.73
C ASN A 40 8.06 -4.90 7.16
N ASP A 41 7.15 -5.03 8.15
CA ASP A 41 7.50 -5.16 9.57
C ASP A 41 8.40 -4.02 10.07
N PHE A 42 8.12 -2.79 9.62
CA PHE A 42 8.92 -1.63 10.00
C PHE A 42 8.78 -1.29 11.49
N HIS A 43 7.61 -1.56 12.09
CA HIS A 43 7.36 -1.41 13.52
C HIS A 43 7.84 -0.08 14.12
N GLY A 44 7.68 1.01 13.39
CA GLY A 44 8.13 2.33 13.80
C GLY A 44 9.61 2.45 14.17
N ASN A 45 10.47 1.60 13.61
CA ASN A 45 11.94 1.67 13.77
C ASN A 45 12.53 2.84 12.95
N ILE A 46 12.10 4.06 13.29
CA ILE A 46 12.51 5.31 12.66
C ILE A 46 14.01 5.53 12.88
N GLU A 47 14.50 5.25 14.08
CA GLU A 47 15.91 5.30 14.43
C GLU A 47 16.58 3.95 14.15
N SER A 48 17.87 3.98 13.81
CA SER A 48 18.67 2.77 13.80
C SER A 48 18.81 2.26 15.24
N PRO A 49 18.63 0.95 15.50
CA PRO A 49 18.92 0.37 16.80
C PRO A 49 20.34 0.73 17.28
N PRO A 50 20.55 0.89 18.60
CA PRO A 50 21.85 1.28 19.16
C PRO A 50 22.93 0.23 18.91
N ASP A 51 22.53 -1.04 18.82
CA ASP A 51 23.42 -2.16 18.59
C ASP A 51 24.03 -2.14 17.18
N VAL A 52 25.31 -2.51 17.10
CA VAL A 52 26.05 -2.62 15.85
C VAL A 52 26.45 -4.08 15.68
N PRO A 53 25.60 -4.89 15.02
CA PRO A 53 25.88 -6.31 14.87
C PRO A 53 27.10 -6.56 13.99
N THR A 54 27.74 -7.71 14.21
CA THR A 54 28.68 -8.29 13.26
C THR A 54 27.90 -9.18 12.29
N ILE A 55 28.07 -8.93 11.00
CA ILE A 55 27.47 -9.69 9.91
C ILE A 55 28.57 -10.55 9.29
N ASN A 56 28.34 -11.86 9.25
CA ASN A 56 29.23 -12.78 8.55
C ASN A 56 28.87 -12.78 7.07
N LEU A 57 29.80 -12.35 6.22
CA LEU A 57 29.61 -12.29 4.78
C LEU A 57 29.89 -13.65 4.14
N ALA A 58 29.37 -13.84 2.91
CA ALA A 58 29.49 -15.09 2.18
C ALA A 58 30.95 -15.47 1.84
N ASP A 59 31.85 -14.50 1.78
CA ASP A 59 33.29 -14.70 1.56
C ASP A 59 34.06 -15.04 2.85
N GLY A 60 33.36 -15.18 3.98
CA GLY A 60 33.94 -15.49 5.29
C GLY A 60 34.48 -14.28 6.04
N SER A 61 34.39 -13.06 5.48
CA SER A 61 34.75 -11.84 6.18
C SER A 61 33.65 -11.37 7.13
N GLU A 62 34.03 -10.59 8.14
CA GLU A 62 33.11 -9.98 9.11
C GLU A 62 32.88 -8.51 8.78
N LEU A 63 31.62 -8.08 8.79
CA LEU A 63 31.23 -6.69 8.61
C LEU A 63 30.52 -6.19 9.87
N LYS A 64 31.14 -5.23 10.57
CA LYS A 64 30.52 -4.54 11.69
C LYS A 64 29.81 -3.28 11.19
N GLN A 65 28.49 -3.33 11.08
CA GLN A 65 27.71 -2.25 10.49
C GLN A 65 26.42 -1.98 11.28
N ARG A 66 26.09 -0.69 11.45
CA ARG A 66 24.80 -0.26 12.00
C ARG A 66 23.72 -0.49 10.94
N LEU A 67 22.64 -1.17 11.34
CA LEU A 67 21.51 -1.52 10.48
C LEU A 67 20.24 -0.76 10.89
N GLY A 68 19.24 -0.75 10.00
CA GLY A 68 17.92 -0.19 10.28
C GLY A 68 17.87 1.35 10.29
N GLY A 69 16.71 1.87 10.68
CA GLY A 69 16.41 3.29 10.66
C GLY A 69 15.90 3.80 9.31
N VAL A 70 15.03 4.79 9.35
CA VAL A 70 14.38 5.35 8.16
C VAL A 70 15.39 5.98 7.20
N SER A 71 16.48 6.58 7.70
CA SER A 71 17.48 7.25 6.86
C SER A 71 18.21 6.28 5.92
N ALA A 72 18.60 5.11 6.44
CA ALA A 72 19.22 4.04 5.67
C ALA A 72 18.23 3.41 4.67
N LEU A 73 16.99 3.20 5.10
CA LEU A 73 15.91 2.72 4.24
C LEU A 73 15.64 3.70 3.08
N ALA A 74 15.44 4.99 3.38
CA ALA A 74 15.19 6.05 2.40
C ALA A 74 16.33 6.15 1.38
N SER A 75 17.58 6.16 1.85
CA SER A 75 18.76 6.20 0.98
C SER A 75 18.83 5.00 0.06
N THR A 76 18.47 3.81 0.56
CA THR A 76 18.47 2.58 -0.23
C THR A 76 17.37 2.59 -1.28
N ILE A 77 16.15 3.00 -0.91
CA ILE A 77 15.02 3.15 -1.84
C ILE A 77 15.35 4.18 -2.93
N GLN A 78 15.95 5.32 -2.57
CA GLN A 78 16.38 6.33 -3.55
C GLN A 78 17.41 5.77 -4.54
N ARG A 79 18.41 5.00 -4.06
CA ARG A 79 19.37 4.34 -4.95
C ARG A 79 18.71 3.33 -5.89
N LEU A 80 17.76 2.53 -5.39
CA LEU A 80 17.05 1.53 -6.20
C LEU A 80 16.18 2.17 -7.28
N ARG A 81 15.58 3.33 -6.99
CA ARG A 81 14.77 4.13 -7.92
C ARG A 81 15.61 4.82 -9.00
N ALA A 82 16.88 5.11 -8.73
CA ALA A 82 17.72 5.86 -9.65
C ALA A 82 17.86 5.13 -11.00
N GLY A 83 17.53 5.83 -12.09
CA GLY A 83 17.56 5.28 -13.46
C GLY A 83 16.35 4.40 -13.82
N GLN A 84 15.40 4.19 -12.92
CA GLN A 84 14.19 3.39 -13.17
C GLN A 84 13.00 4.28 -13.47
N GLN A 85 12.34 4.06 -14.61
CA GLN A 85 11.22 4.92 -15.05
C GLN A 85 9.89 4.57 -14.34
N ARG A 86 9.73 3.34 -13.86
CA ARG A 86 8.46 2.82 -13.33
C ARG A 86 8.70 2.03 -12.04
N THR A 87 9.01 2.74 -10.97
CA THR A 87 9.19 2.14 -9.64
C THR A 87 8.01 2.46 -8.75
N ILE A 88 7.47 1.43 -8.09
CA ILE A 88 6.55 1.57 -6.96
C ILE A 88 7.24 1.07 -5.69
N THR A 89 7.05 1.79 -4.59
CA THR A 89 7.48 1.32 -3.28
C THR A 89 6.28 0.91 -2.47
N VAL A 90 6.30 -0.29 -1.93
CA VAL A 90 5.18 -0.91 -1.22
C VAL A 90 5.64 -1.52 0.09
N SER A 91 4.70 -1.63 1.03
CA SER A 91 4.92 -2.31 2.31
C SER A 91 3.85 -3.39 2.51
N ALA A 92 4.25 -4.53 3.09
CA ALA A 92 3.36 -5.65 3.37
C ALA A 92 2.63 -5.57 4.72
N GLY A 93 2.67 -4.42 5.40
CA GLY A 93 2.02 -4.19 6.69
C GLY A 93 3.01 -4.10 7.84
N ASP A 94 2.47 -3.97 9.05
CA ASP A 94 3.19 -3.80 10.30
C ASP A 94 4.20 -2.64 10.23
N LEU A 95 3.75 -1.50 9.69
CA LEU A 95 4.50 -0.26 9.77
C LEU A 95 4.51 0.28 11.20
N ILE A 96 3.38 0.14 11.89
CA ILE A 96 3.12 0.70 13.22
C ILE A 96 2.82 -0.41 14.23
N GLY A 97 2.68 -0.06 15.50
CA GLY A 97 2.49 -1.03 16.58
C GLY A 97 3.79 -1.78 16.92
N ALA A 98 3.84 -2.39 18.11
CA ALA A 98 5.06 -2.93 18.73
C ALA A 98 6.32 -2.03 18.61
N SER A 99 6.11 -0.71 18.54
CA SER A 99 7.11 0.22 18.06
C SER A 99 7.97 0.80 19.18
N PRO A 100 9.20 1.26 18.87
CA PRO A 100 10.02 2.02 19.81
C PRO A 100 9.33 3.28 20.29
N LEU A 101 9.74 3.78 21.47
CA LEU A 101 9.12 4.93 22.14
C LEU A 101 9.01 6.17 21.24
N VAL A 102 10.00 6.42 20.39
CA VAL A 102 10.02 7.55 19.44
C VAL A 102 8.83 7.55 18.47
N SER A 103 8.24 6.38 18.20
CA SER A 103 7.01 6.23 17.41
C SER A 103 5.80 6.05 18.32
N ALA A 104 5.86 5.09 19.25
CA ALA A 104 4.71 4.66 20.06
C ALA A 104 4.08 5.80 20.87
N TYR A 105 4.92 6.66 21.48
CA TYR A 105 4.49 7.78 22.32
C TYR A 105 3.63 8.79 21.56
N PHE A 106 3.87 8.92 20.25
CA PHE A 106 3.17 9.84 19.35
C PHE A 106 2.11 9.13 18.51
N LEU A 107 1.55 8.05 19.03
CA LEU A 107 0.55 7.24 18.35
C LEU A 107 0.99 6.76 16.96
N ASP A 108 2.30 6.56 16.76
CA ASP A 108 2.91 6.15 15.50
C ASP A 108 2.76 7.14 14.33
N GLU A 109 2.28 8.37 14.59
CA GLU A 109 2.26 9.45 13.59
C GLU A 109 3.65 9.72 12.97
N PRO A 110 4.75 9.75 13.74
CA PRO A 110 6.09 9.95 13.16
C PRO A 110 6.47 8.88 12.14
N THR A 111 5.95 7.66 12.27
CA THR A 111 6.18 6.58 11.31
C THR A 111 5.45 6.83 10.00
N ILE A 112 4.21 7.30 10.06
CA ILE A 112 3.46 7.67 8.85
C ILE A 112 4.13 8.85 8.14
N ASP A 113 4.56 9.87 8.88
CA ASP A 113 5.30 11.01 8.32
C ASP A 113 6.61 10.56 7.65
N ALA A 114 7.35 9.68 8.30
CA ALA A 114 8.56 9.08 7.76
C ALA A 114 8.30 8.29 6.46
N MET A 115 7.26 7.45 6.43
CA MET A 115 6.91 6.66 5.23
C MET A 115 6.39 7.53 4.08
N ASN A 116 5.66 8.61 4.38
CA ASN A 116 5.28 9.62 3.41
C ASN A 116 6.52 10.28 2.79
N ALA A 117 7.52 10.65 3.61
CA ALA A 117 8.77 11.26 3.15
C ALA A 117 9.65 10.30 2.32
N VAL A 118 9.65 9.01 2.66
CA VAL A 118 10.27 7.93 1.86
C VAL A 118 9.59 7.78 0.48
N GLY A 119 8.33 8.21 0.37
CA GLY A 119 7.49 8.04 -0.81
C GLY A 119 6.93 6.63 -0.92
N LEU A 120 6.52 6.04 0.20
CA LEU A 120 5.75 4.80 0.21
C LEU A 120 4.43 5.01 -0.54
N SER A 121 4.14 4.16 -1.52
CA SER A 121 2.94 4.31 -2.36
C SER A 121 1.74 3.52 -1.84
N LEU A 122 1.99 2.30 -1.35
CA LEU A 122 0.94 1.40 -0.84
C LEU A 122 1.45 0.69 0.42
N ASN A 123 0.56 0.50 1.38
CA ASN A 123 0.80 -0.33 2.54
C ASN A 123 -0.37 -1.31 2.69
N ALA A 124 -0.08 -2.59 2.90
CA ALA A 124 -1.07 -3.53 3.41
C ALA A 124 -1.30 -3.28 4.91
N VAL A 125 -2.31 -3.94 5.46
CA VAL A 125 -2.58 -3.93 6.90
C VAL A 125 -2.13 -5.29 7.44
N GLY A 126 -1.18 -5.28 8.37
CA GLY A 126 -0.77 -6.41 9.19
C GLY A 126 -1.55 -6.46 10.51
N ASN A 127 -1.10 -7.31 11.44
CA ASN A 127 -1.82 -7.46 12.71
C ASN A 127 -1.60 -6.27 13.65
N HIS A 128 -0.42 -5.64 13.63
CA HIS A 128 -0.09 -4.56 14.57
C HIS A 128 -0.73 -3.22 14.22
N GLU A 129 -1.20 -3.04 12.98
CA GLU A 129 -2.08 -1.91 12.63
C GLU A 129 -3.37 -1.86 13.46
N PHE A 130 -3.79 -2.97 14.07
CA PHE A 130 -4.99 -3.07 14.89
C PHE A 130 -4.75 -2.96 16.40
N ASP A 131 -3.50 -2.78 16.86
CA ASP A 131 -3.15 -2.74 18.29
C ASP A 131 -3.97 -1.70 19.08
N LYS A 132 -4.33 -0.60 18.42
CA LYS A 132 -5.10 0.52 18.99
C LYS A 132 -6.55 0.55 18.50
N GLY A 133 -7.00 -0.50 17.82
CA GLY A 133 -8.36 -0.69 17.31
C GLY A 133 -8.63 -0.03 15.95
N PRO A 134 -9.76 -0.38 15.31
CA PRO A 134 -10.06 0.01 13.93
C PRO A 134 -10.33 1.50 13.73
N ASN A 135 -10.82 2.20 14.77
CA ASN A 135 -11.03 3.64 14.72
C ASN A 135 -9.69 4.39 14.62
N GLU A 136 -8.68 3.92 15.36
CA GLU A 136 -7.35 4.50 15.30
C GLU A 136 -6.67 4.21 13.96
N LEU A 137 -6.77 2.97 13.45
CA LEU A 137 -6.29 2.66 12.10
C LEU A 137 -6.94 3.57 11.04
N THR A 138 -8.25 3.79 11.14
CA THR A 138 -8.97 4.69 10.22
C THR A 138 -8.50 6.13 10.35
N ARG A 139 -8.20 6.59 11.57
CA ARG A 139 -7.60 7.91 11.82
C ARG A 139 -6.22 8.02 11.18
N MET A 140 -5.37 7.01 11.33
CA MET A 140 -4.04 6.99 10.73
C MET A 140 -4.10 7.06 9.21
N GLN A 141 -5.05 6.36 8.59
CA GLN A 141 -5.26 6.39 7.14
C GLN A 141 -5.78 7.74 6.62
N ARG A 142 -6.64 8.42 7.39
CA ARG A 142 -7.33 9.65 6.96
C ARG A 142 -6.70 10.93 7.49
N GLY A 143 -5.75 10.80 8.42
CA GLY A 143 -5.30 11.90 9.27
C GLY A 143 -6.36 12.36 10.26
N GLY A 144 -6.03 13.41 11.01
CA GLY A 144 -6.93 14.06 11.97
C GLY A 144 -6.44 14.02 13.41
N CYS A 145 -6.97 14.92 14.23
CA CYS A 145 -6.53 15.14 15.62
C CYS A 145 -7.38 14.40 16.67
N GLN A 146 -8.38 13.62 16.23
CA GLN A 146 -9.20 12.81 17.14
C GLN A 146 -8.30 11.81 17.89
N LYS A 147 -8.66 11.46 19.12
CA LYS A 147 -7.89 10.52 19.92
C LYS A 147 -8.77 9.35 20.29
N TYR A 148 -8.49 8.18 19.71
CA TYR A 148 -9.25 6.95 19.97
C TYR A 148 -8.57 6.02 20.98
N THR A 149 -7.38 6.39 21.43
CA THR A 149 -6.52 5.57 22.30
C THR A 149 -5.59 6.44 23.14
N THR A 150 -5.05 5.90 24.23
CA THR A 150 -4.04 6.58 25.05
C THR A 150 -2.67 6.50 24.40
N ARG A 151 -1.83 7.51 24.67
CA ARG A 151 -0.40 7.39 24.39
C ARG A 151 0.18 6.36 25.35
N VAL A 152 1.11 5.56 24.86
CA VAL A 152 1.87 4.58 25.64
C VAL A 152 3.23 5.16 26.00
#